data_AF-A0A3D1VP57-F1
#
_entry.id   AF-A0A3D1VP57-F1
#
_cell.length_a   1.000
_cell.length_b   1.000
_cell.length_c   1.000
_cell.angle_alpha   90.00
_cell.angle_beta   90.00
_cell.angle_gamma   90.00
#
_symmetry.space_group_name_H-M   'P 1'
#
loop_
_entity.id
_entity.type
_entity.pdbx_description
1 polymer ?
#
loop_
_entity_poly.entity_id
_entity_poly.type
_entity_poly.pdbx_seq_one_letter_code
_entity_poly.pdbx_strand_id
1 'polypeptide(L)'
;MKRIFVLLLICMLLVSCYGKEIPPDILPPDGGQKNPDDSIRDKSPEKEKEDLIYSDLETPDGIVRIHFLDVGQGDSAFVELPDGRCMLIDGSLRGMGEKIVPYIEKLGYYFLDFVVITHPHGDHIGGLIWVFNVMPVGCVYMTTAFHSTQVYQTLMIQLFEQESTILFIGAGDTLVETEQYAIKALAPYDANDFNLNNTSIVLHLVFGQNAFMLMGDAEAESEDLILENIQANVVKVGHHGSLTSSTDRLVSKINPQYAIISCGAKNPYGHPISWV
;
A
#
# COMPACT_ATOMS: atom_id res chain seq x y z
N MET A 1 -17.44 -23.18 -19.46
CA MET A 1 -16.53 -22.17 -20.08
C MET A 1 -17.29 -20.86 -20.23
N LYS A 2 -17.26 -20.00 -19.20
CA LYS A 2 -17.84 -18.65 -19.26
C LYS A 2 -16.68 -17.67 -19.34
N ARG A 3 -16.50 -17.05 -20.50
CA ARG A 3 -15.55 -15.95 -20.70
C ARG A 3 -16.17 -14.70 -20.10
N ILE A 4 -15.58 -14.19 -19.02
CA ILE A 4 -15.91 -12.88 -18.45
C ILE A 4 -15.15 -11.85 -19.28
N PHE A 5 -15.89 -11.00 -19.99
CA PHE A 5 -15.35 -9.82 -20.66
C PHE A 5 -15.03 -8.78 -19.58
N VAL A 6 -13.75 -8.44 -19.42
CA VAL A 6 -13.32 -7.27 -18.66
C VAL A 6 -13.49 -6.05 -19.57
N LEU A 7 -14.33 -5.11 -19.13
CA LEU A 7 -14.62 -3.86 -19.84
C LEU A 7 -13.47 -2.88 -19.57
N LEU A 8 -12.61 -2.64 -20.56
CA LEU A 8 -11.65 -1.54 -20.54
C LEU A 8 -12.40 -0.21 -20.72
N LEU A 9 -12.51 0.58 -19.66
CA LEU A 9 -13.00 1.95 -19.75
C LEU A 9 -11.83 2.89 -20.07
N ILE A 10 -11.61 3.15 -21.36
CA ILE A 10 -10.63 4.13 -21.85
C ILE A 10 -11.29 5.51 -21.77
N CYS A 11 -10.93 6.33 -20.77
CA CYS A 11 -11.28 7.74 -20.74
C CYS A 11 -10.20 8.55 -21.48
N MET A 12 -10.41 8.76 -22.78
CA MET A 12 -9.79 9.87 -23.53
C MET A 12 -10.54 11.16 -23.19
N LEU A 13 -9.87 12.12 -22.56
CA LEU A 13 -10.33 13.51 -22.52
C LEU A 13 -9.22 14.42 -23.05
N LEU A 14 -9.38 14.84 -24.31
CA LEU A 14 -8.72 16.03 -24.85
C LEU A 14 -9.78 17.05 -25.27
N VAL A 15 -9.77 18.15 -24.50
CA VAL A 15 -9.80 19.56 -24.93
C VAL A 15 -11.11 20.18 -25.47
N SER A 16 -11.58 21.14 -24.65
CA SER A 16 -12.13 22.47 -24.96
C SER A 16 -13.50 22.58 -25.64
N CYS A 17 -14.45 23.24 -24.96
CA CYS A 17 -14.81 24.63 -25.29
C CYS A 17 -15.97 25.19 -24.44
N TYR A 18 -15.78 26.45 -24.05
CA TYR A 18 -16.76 27.51 -23.80
C TYR A 18 -17.45 27.62 -22.42
N GLY A 19 -17.17 28.77 -21.81
CA GLY A 19 -17.74 29.21 -20.55
C GLY A 19 -19.24 29.51 -20.62
N LYS A 20 -19.85 29.46 -19.45
CA LYS A 20 -21.05 30.20 -19.10
C LYS A 20 -21.00 30.55 -17.62
N GLU A 21 -21.42 31.78 -17.37
CA GLU A 21 -21.28 32.55 -16.14
C GLU A 21 -22.03 31.94 -14.94
N ILE A 22 -21.48 32.19 -13.76
CA ILE A 22 -22.04 31.84 -12.45
C ILE A 22 -23.01 32.96 -12.02
N PRO A 23 -24.29 32.69 -11.71
CA PRO A 23 -25.14 33.66 -11.02
C PRO A 23 -24.91 33.65 -9.50
N PRO A 24 -25.04 34.81 -8.82
CA PRO A 24 -24.64 34.98 -7.43
C PRO A 24 -25.69 34.51 -6.41
N ASP A 25 -25.17 34.16 -5.24
CA ASP A 25 -25.76 33.97 -3.90
C ASP A 25 -27.25 34.29 -3.71
N ILE A 26 -27.97 33.29 -3.18
CA ILE A 26 -29.21 33.49 -2.42
C ILE A 26 -28.92 33.04 -0.98
N LEU A 27 -28.69 34.00 -0.09
CA LEU A 27 -28.73 33.81 1.36
C LEU A 27 -30.16 33.55 1.82
N PRO A 28 -30.43 32.57 2.69
CA PRO A 28 -31.67 32.51 3.44
C PRO A 28 -31.61 33.40 4.70
N PRO A 29 -32.77 33.81 5.24
CA PRO A 29 -32.86 34.87 6.25
C PRO A 29 -32.48 34.40 7.65
N ASP A 30 -31.97 35.36 8.41
CA ASP A 30 -31.66 35.29 9.84
C ASP A 30 -32.94 35.28 10.70
N GLY A 31 -32.87 34.59 11.84
CA GLY A 31 -33.73 34.83 12.99
C GLY A 31 -34.69 33.70 13.41
N GLY A 32 -34.37 33.05 14.53
CA GLY A 32 -35.41 32.76 15.53
C GLY A 32 -35.35 31.42 16.29
N GLN A 33 -34.82 31.51 17.51
CA GLN A 33 -35.24 30.79 18.74
C GLN A 33 -34.76 29.34 19.00
N LYS A 34 -33.95 29.25 20.06
CA LYS A 34 -33.75 28.07 20.90
C LYS A 34 -35.04 27.71 21.65
N ASN A 35 -35.31 26.41 21.79
CA ASN A 35 -35.74 25.81 23.05
C ASN A 35 -35.41 24.31 23.10
N PRO A 36 -35.31 23.72 24.30
CA PRO A 36 -34.51 22.53 24.57
C PRO A 36 -35.34 21.24 24.61
N ASP A 37 -34.60 20.14 24.59
CA ASP A 37 -35.01 18.80 25.01
C ASP A 37 -35.92 18.03 24.04
N ASP A 38 -35.31 17.10 23.28
CA ASP A 38 -35.98 15.83 23.02
C ASP A 38 -34.94 14.73 22.84
N SER A 39 -34.81 13.93 23.90
CA SER A 39 -34.07 12.69 23.95
C SER A 39 -34.71 11.64 23.04
N ILE A 40 -34.13 11.40 21.86
CA ILE A 40 -34.37 10.16 21.11
C ILE A 40 -33.02 9.56 20.75
N ARG A 41 -32.68 8.49 21.47
CA ARG A 41 -31.52 7.63 21.25
C ARG A 41 -31.68 6.95 19.90
N ASP A 42 -30.89 7.38 18.93
CA ASP A 42 -30.66 6.62 17.71
C ASP A 42 -29.74 5.44 18.05
N LYS A 43 -30.33 4.26 18.19
CA LYS A 43 -29.61 2.99 18.26
C LYS A 43 -29.26 2.58 16.84
N SER A 44 -28.18 3.13 16.31
CA SER A 44 -27.47 2.50 15.20
C SER A 44 -26.86 1.18 15.70
N PRO A 45 -26.97 0.06 14.95
CA PRO A 45 -26.38 -1.19 15.37
C PRO A 45 -24.86 -1.06 15.27
N GLU A 46 -24.18 -1.15 16.41
CA GLU A 46 -22.74 -1.43 16.46
C GLU A 46 -22.50 -2.73 15.68
N LYS A 47 -21.87 -2.62 14.51
CA LYS A 47 -21.25 -3.77 13.85
C LYS A 47 -20.19 -4.28 14.82
N GLU A 48 -20.40 -5.46 15.38
CA GLU A 48 -19.37 -6.20 16.11
C GLU A 48 -18.11 -6.24 15.23
N LYS A 49 -17.03 -5.66 15.74
CA LYS A 49 -15.71 -5.76 15.12
C LYS A 49 -15.25 -7.20 15.33
N GLU A 50 -15.24 -7.99 14.26
CA GLU A 50 -14.60 -9.29 14.28
C GLU A 50 -13.09 -9.08 14.49
N ASP A 51 -12.63 -9.40 15.70
CA ASP A 51 -11.22 -9.53 15.99
C ASP A 51 -10.67 -10.68 15.12
N LEU A 52 -9.72 -10.37 14.22
CA LEU A 52 -9.02 -11.39 13.43
C LEU A 52 -8.04 -12.13 14.36
N ILE A 53 -8.56 -13.09 15.13
CA ILE A 53 -7.75 -13.95 16.00
C ILE A 53 -7.27 -15.14 15.16
N TYR A 54 -6.00 -15.11 14.76
CA TYR A 54 -5.35 -16.13 13.92
C TYR A 54 -5.04 -17.46 14.65
N SER A 55 -5.63 -17.72 15.82
CA SER A 55 -5.25 -18.82 16.73
C SER A 55 -5.72 -20.20 16.28
N ASP A 56 -6.68 -20.28 15.35
CA ASP A 56 -7.37 -21.53 15.03
C ASP A 56 -7.06 -22.03 13.61
N LEU A 57 -6.09 -21.43 12.92
CA LEU A 57 -5.67 -21.86 11.58
C LEU A 57 -4.70 -23.04 11.69
N GLU A 58 -5.03 -24.16 11.03
CA GLU A 58 -4.11 -25.27 10.81
C GLU A 58 -2.79 -24.75 10.24
N THR A 59 -1.65 -25.34 10.62
CA THR A 59 -0.35 -25.00 10.04
C THR A 59 -0.40 -25.25 8.55
N PRO A 60 -0.39 -24.22 7.69
CA PRO A 60 -0.53 -24.43 6.27
C PRO A 60 0.74 -25.08 5.72
N ASP A 61 0.58 -25.95 4.72
CA ASP A 61 1.72 -26.48 3.99
C ASP A 61 2.47 -25.36 3.24
N GLY A 62 3.79 -25.50 3.14
CA GLY A 62 4.63 -24.54 2.43
C GLY A 62 5.29 -23.51 3.35
N ILE A 63 5.81 -22.44 2.73
CA ILE A 63 6.59 -21.40 3.40
C ILE A 63 6.37 -20.06 2.70
N VAL A 64 6.30 -19.00 3.50
CA VAL A 64 6.44 -17.62 3.01
C VAL A 64 7.88 -17.18 3.27
N ARG A 65 8.53 -16.59 2.26
CA ARG A 65 9.82 -15.89 2.44
C ARG A 65 9.66 -14.44 2.05
N ILE A 66 10.15 -13.55 2.91
CA ILE A 66 10.21 -12.11 2.62
C ILE A 66 11.68 -11.69 2.63
N HIS A 67 12.14 -11.17 1.50
CA HIS A 67 13.49 -10.72 1.26
C HIS A 67 13.50 -9.20 1.24
N PHE A 68 13.97 -8.59 2.32
CA PHE A 68 14.22 -7.15 2.35
C PHE A 68 15.55 -6.87 1.66
N LEU A 69 15.49 -6.27 0.47
CA LEU A 69 16.65 -6.16 -0.41
C LEU A 69 17.54 -4.99 0.04
N ASP A 70 18.85 -5.22 0.12
CA ASP A 70 19.82 -4.14 0.37
C ASP A 70 19.99 -3.29 -0.89
N VAL A 71 19.14 -2.27 -0.97
CA VAL A 71 19.05 -1.30 -2.07
C VAL A 71 19.67 0.05 -1.70
N GLY A 72 20.34 0.13 -0.54
CA GLY A 72 20.80 1.39 0.02
C GLY A 72 19.62 2.19 0.58
N GLN A 73 19.14 3.17 -0.18
CA GLN A 73 18.06 4.06 0.25
C GLN A 73 16.72 3.67 -0.38
N GLY A 74 15.64 3.78 0.38
CA GLY A 74 14.29 3.45 -0.06
C GLY A 74 13.93 1.98 0.21
N ASP A 75 12.80 1.55 -0.33
CA ASP A 75 12.25 0.22 -0.08
C ASP A 75 12.26 -0.68 -1.31
N SER A 76 12.59 -1.95 -1.08
CA SER A 76 12.25 -3.04 -1.98
C SER A 76 12.20 -4.36 -1.22
N ALA A 77 11.08 -5.07 -1.31
CA ALA A 77 10.91 -6.38 -0.71
C ALA A 77 10.40 -7.39 -1.73
N PHE A 78 11.06 -8.56 -1.82
CA PHE A 78 10.60 -9.67 -2.65
C PHE A 78 9.98 -10.76 -1.79
N VAL A 79 8.78 -11.21 -2.15
CA VAL A 79 7.99 -12.18 -1.38
C VAL A 79 7.79 -13.45 -2.21
N GLU A 80 8.25 -14.58 -1.69
CA GLU A 80 7.89 -15.92 -2.17
C GLU A 80 6.64 -16.40 -1.41
N LEU A 81 5.58 -16.75 -2.14
CA LEU A 81 4.31 -17.21 -1.59
C LEU A 81 4.27 -18.75 -1.59
N PRO A 82 3.50 -19.38 -0.66
CA PRO A 82 3.55 -20.83 -0.45
C PRO A 82 2.99 -21.64 -1.64
N ASP A 83 2.22 -21.01 -2.52
CA ASP A 83 1.67 -21.60 -3.74
C ASP A 83 2.58 -21.42 -4.97
N GLY A 84 3.81 -20.95 -4.77
CA GLY A 84 4.81 -20.74 -5.83
C GLY A 84 4.71 -19.40 -6.56
N ARG A 85 3.69 -18.59 -6.25
CA ARG A 85 3.62 -17.20 -6.75
C ARG A 85 4.67 -16.32 -6.08
N CYS A 86 4.95 -15.18 -6.69
CA CYS A 86 5.85 -14.18 -6.12
C CYS A 86 5.35 -12.75 -6.27
N MET A 87 5.80 -11.89 -5.36
CA MET A 87 5.41 -10.49 -5.32
C MET A 87 6.64 -9.61 -5.08
N LEU A 88 6.78 -8.54 -5.86
CA LEU A 88 7.73 -7.46 -5.55
C LEU A 88 6.96 -6.28 -4.97
N ILE A 89 7.41 -5.76 -3.85
CA ILE A 89 6.87 -4.54 -3.22
C ILE A 89 7.94 -3.48 -3.32
N ASP A 90 7.65 -2.42 -4.08
CA ASP A 90 8.55 -1.33 -4.39
C ASP A 90 9.89 -1.76 -5.05
N GLY A 91 10.58 -0.79 -5.63
CA GLY A 91 11.80 -0.97 -6.41
C GLY A 91 12.91 0.01 -6.07
N SER A 92 12.84 0.70 -4.93
CA SER A 92 13.85 1.64 -4.47
C SER A 92 14.10 2.78 -5.49
N LEU A 93 15.26 3.44 -5.37
CA LEU A 93 15.75 4.49 -6.25
C LEU A 93 15.99 4.00 -7.69
N ARG A 94 16.01 4.95 -8.63
CA ARG A 94 16.37 4.69 -10.02
C ARG A 94 17.73 4.01 -10.14
N GLY A 95 17.80 2.97 -10.97
CA GLY A 95 19.00 2.14 -11.17
C GLY A 95 19.06 0.93 -10.22
N MET A 96 18.29 0.88 -9.13
CA MET A 96 18.28 -0.30 -8.25
C MET A 96 17.65 -1.53 -8.90
N GLY A 97 16.79 -1.35 -9.92
CA GLY A 97 16.27 -2.46 -10.72
C GLY A 97 17.35 -3.34 -11.33
N GLU A 98 18.54 -2.79 -11.66
CA GLU A 98 19.68 -3.56 -12.18
C GLU A 98 20.30 -4.50 -11.13
N LYS A 99 19.99 -4.31 -9.84
CA LYS A 99 20.36 -5.22 -8.74
C LYS A 99 19.21 -6.11 -8.32
N ILE A 100 18.00 -5.57 -8.30
CA ILE A 100 16.77 -6.28 -7.90
C ILE A 100 16.50 -7.43 -8.87
N VAL A 101 16.52 -7.18 -10.19
CA VAL A 101 16.19 -8.21 -11.19
C VAL A 101 17.16 -9.41 -11.09
N PRO A 102 18.50 -9.25 -11.11
CA PRO A 102 19.41 -10.39 -10.98
C PRO A 102 19.28 -11.14 -9.65
N TYR A 103 18.90 -10.46 -8.56
CA TYR A 103 18.63 -11.11 -7.28
C TYR A 103 17.44 -12.06 -7.38
N ILE A 104 16.33 -11.59 -7.96
CA ILE A 104 15.10 -12.37 -8.16
C ILE A 104 15.34 -13.54 -9.14
N GLU A 105 16.05 -13.29 -10.24
CA GLU A 105 16.42 -14.33 -11.21
C GLU A 105 17.30 -15.43 -10.59
N LYS A 106 18.21 -15.06 -9.67
CA LYS A 106 19.04 -16.02 -8.94
C LYS A 106 18.23 -16.92 -8.02
N LEU A 107 17.07 -16.46 -7.55
CA LEU A 107 16.10 -17.27 -6.80
C LEU A 107 15.25 -18.17 -7.72
N GLY A 108 15.40 -18.04 -9.05
CA GLY A 108 14.71 -18.85 -10.05
C GLY A 108 13.41 -18.25 -10.58
N TYR A 109 13.12 -16.99 -10.27
CA TYR A 109 11.91 -16.29 -10.70
C TYR A 109 12.21 -15.38 -11.90
N TYR A 110 11.49 -15.61 -13.00
CA TYR A 110 11.61 -14.85 -14.25
C TYR A 110 10.29 -14.18 -14.67
N PHE A 111 9.29 -14.23 -13.80
CA PHE A 111 7.98 -13.62 -13.92
C PHE A 111 7.54 -13.19 -12.53
N LEU A 112 6.98 -12.00 -12.40
CA LEU A 112 6.39 -11.51 -11.16
C LEU A 112 4.88 -11.65 -11.25
N ASP A 113 4.26 -12.44 -10.38
CA ASP A 113 2.79 -12.51 -10.34
C ASP A 113 2.21 -11.16 -9.95
N PHE A 114 2.86 -10.50 -8.98
CA PHE A 114 2.42 -9.24 -8.43
C PHE A 114 3.57 -8.23 -8.32
N VAL A 115 3.29 -6.97 -8.66
CA VAL A 115 4.07 -5.82 -8.21
C VAL A 115 3.16 -4.92 -7.40
N VAL A 116 3.55 -4.56 -6.18
CA VAL A 116 2.86 -3.57 -5.35
C VAL A 116 3.69 -2.30 -5.33
N ILE A 117 3.07 -1.20 -5.74
CA ILE A 117 3.63 0.15 -5.64
C ILE A 117 2.94 0.82 -4.44
N THR A 118 3.66 0.97 -3.33
CA THR A 118 3.03 1.46 -2.09
C THR A 118 2.54 2.88 -2.24
N HIS A 119 3.38 3.78 -2.76
CA HIS A 119 3.08 5.19 -3.00
C HIS A 119 4.07 5.78 -4.03
N PRO A 120 3.86 7.00 -4.55
CA PRO A 120 4.53 7.45 -5.78
C PRO A 120 5.92 8.10 -5.57
N HIS A 121 6.57 7.95 -4.42
CA HIS A 121 7.90 8.54 -4.19
C HIS A 121 9.03 7.79 -4.92
N GLY A 122 10.06 8.55 -5.31
CA GLY A 122 11.11 8.08 -6.21
C GLY A 122 12.05 7.02 -5.62
N ASP A 123 12.17 6.97 -4.29
CA ASP A 123 12.86 5.92 -3.55
C ASP A 123 12.00 4.70 -3.26
N HIS A 124 10.79 4.64 -3.82
CA HIS A 124 9.94 3.46 -3.87
C HIS A 124 9.75 2.99 -5.30
N ILE A 125 9.57 3.90 -6.26
CA ILE A 125 9.18 3.53 -7.62
C ILE A 125 10.31 3.57 -8.65
N GLY A 126 11.46 4.13 -8.29
CA GLY A 126 12.53 4.44 -9.21
C GLY A 126 13.12 3.24 -9.94
N GLY A 127 13.39 2.14 -9.22
CA GLY A 127 13.92 0.92 -9.85
C GLY A 127 12.87 0.12 -10.61
N LEU A 128 11.57 0.35 -10.36
CA LEU A 128 10.49 -0.38 -11.04
C LEU A 128 10.46 -0.10 -12.54
N ILE A 129 10.90 1.08 -12.99
CA ILE A 129 11.03 1.39 -14.43
C ILE A 129 11.87 0.32 -15.15
N TRP A 130 12.98 -0.11 -14.51
CA TRP A 130 13.82 -1.17 -15.07
C TRP A 130 13.18 -2.55 -14.91
N VAL A 131 12.55 -2.82 -13.76
CA VAL A 131 11.85 -4.10 -13.52
C VAL A 131 10.81 -4.36 -14.60
N PHE A 132 9.90 -3.41 -14.88
CA PHE A 132 8.87 -3.55 -15.91
C PHE A 132 9.42 -3.59 -17.34
N ASN A 133 10.67 -3.17 -17.57
CA ASN A 133 11.31 -3.28 -18.86
C ASN A 133 11.95 -4.66 -19.09
N VAL A 134 12.28 -5.39 -18.03
CA VAL A 134 13.03 -6.67 -18.11
C VAL A 134 12.19 -7.87 -17.72
N MET A 135 11.36 -7.74 -16.69
CA MET A 135 10.56 -8.85 -16.15
C MET A 135 9.09 -8.70 -16.58
N PRO A 136 8.47 -9.76 -17.12
CA PRO A 136 7.03 -9.80 -17.30
C PRO A 136 6.31 -9.80 -15.95
N VAL A 137 5.24 -9.03 -15.85
CA VAL A 137 4.44 -8.86 -14.63
C VAL A 137 2.98 -9.22 -14.89
N GLY A 138 2.39 -10.01 -14.01
CA GLY A 138 0.98 -10.40 -14.09
C GLY A 138 0.03 -9.27 -13.74
N CYS A 139 0.12 -8.76 -12.51
CA CYS A 139 -0.73 -7.67 -12.03
C CYS A 139 0.07 -6.64 -11.20
N VAL A 140 -0.31 -5.37 -11.36
CA VAL A 140 0.24 -4.25 -10.60
C VAL A 140 -0.83 -3.72 -9.66
N TYR A 141 -0.55 -3.74 -8.36
CA TYR A 141 -1.37 -3.08 -7.35
C TYR A 141 -0.77 -1.73 -7.01
N MET A 142 -1.59 -0.67 -7.05
CA MET A 142 -1.17 0.67 -6.66
C MET A 142 -2.37 1.47 -6.14
N THR A 143 -2.15 2.68 -5.65
CA THR A 143 -3.25 3.60 -5.27
C THR A 143 -3.57 4.54 -6.43
N THR A 144 -4.65 5.31 -6.30
CA THR A 144 -4.93 6.40 -7.25
C THR A 144 -4.08 7.65 -6.99
N ALA A 145 -3.17 7.62 -6.02
CA ALA A 145 -2.33 8.76 -5.67
C ALA A 145 -1.43 9.15 -6.85
N PHE A 146 -1.34 10.45 -7.09
CA PHE A 146 -0.63 11.02 -8.23
C PHE A 146 0.57 11.84 -7.75
N HIS A 147 1.68 11.75 -8.50
CA HIS A 147 2.82 12.64 -8.32
C HIS A 147 3.26 13.25 -9.65
N SER A 148 3.56 14.55 -9.67
CA SER A 148 4.06 15.24 -10.86
C SER A 148 5.54 14.99 -11.20
N THR A 149 6.25 14.10 -10.49
CA THR A 149 7.69 13.88 -10.71
C THR A 149 7.95 13.18 -12.04
N GLN A 150 9.14 13.43 -12.60
CA GLN A 150 9.59 12.75 -13.82
C GLN A 150 9.63 11.22 -13.64
N VAL A 151 10.04 10.74 -12.46
CA VAL A 151 10.12 9.30 -12.17
C VAL A 151 8.74 8.65 -12.21
N TYR A 152 7.74 9.26 -11.60
CA TYR A 152 6.36 8.78 -11.63
C TYR A 152 5.79 8.78 -13.05
N GLN A 153 5.93 9.88 -13.78
CA GLN A 153 5.46 9.98 -15.16
C GLN A 153 6.11 8.92 -16.08
N THR A 154 7.42 8.69 -15.90
CA THR A 154 8.14 7.66 -16.68
C THR A 154 7.62 6.27 -16.37
N LEU A 155 7.35 5.95 -15.10
CA LEU A 155 6.76 4.67 -14.70
C LEU A 155 5.36 4.50 -15.28
N MET A 156 4.50 5.52 -15.23
CA MET A 156 3.15 5.44 -15.79
C MET A 156 3.16 5.20 -17.30
N ILE A 157 4.08 5.84 -18.03
CA ILE A 157 4.28 5.57 -19.46
C ILE A 157 4.71 4.11 -19.68
N GLN A 158 5.68 3.62 -18.91
CA GLN A 158 6.13 2.22 -18.99
C GLN A 158 4.97 1.23 -18.76
N LEU A 159 4.17 1.44 -17.73
CA LEU A 159 3.01 0.59 -17.43
C LEU A 159 1.98 0.59 -18.56
N PHE A 160 1.72 1.77 -19.15
CA PHE A 160 0.83 1.92 -20.29
C PHE A 160 1.36 1.21 -21.54
N GLU A 161 2.64 1.39 -21.87
CA GLU A 161 3.27 0.77 -23.04
C GLU A 161 3.35 -0.76 -22.94
N GLN A 162 3.46 -1.29 -21.72
CA GLN A 162 3.44 -2.73 -21.45
C GLN A 162 2.01 -3.31 -21.35
N GLU A 163 0.97 -2.50 -21.55
CA GLU A 163 -0.44 -2.90 -21.38
C GLU A 163 -0.67 -3.59 -20.01
N SER A 164 -0.02 -3.06 -18.97
CA SER A 164 -0.03 -3.67 -17.63
C SER A 164 -1.44 -3.75 -17.05
N THR A 165 -1.77 -4.87 -16.41
CA THR A 165 -3.02 -4.99 -15.64
C THR A 165 -2.86 -4.29 -14.30
N ILE A 166 -3.45 -3.10 -14.17
CA ILE A 166 -3.40 -2.27 -12.96
C ILE A 166 -4.68 -2.43 -12.15
N LEU A 167 -4.56 -2.73 -10.86
CA LEU A 167 -5.63 -2.73 -9.89
C LEU A 167 -5.37 -1.65 -8.84
N PHE A 168 -6.32 -0.73 -8.69
CA PHE A 168 -6.27 0.28 -7.64
C PHE A 168 -6.82 -0.28 -6.34
N ILE A 169 -6.04 -0.23 -5.26
CA ILE A 169 -6.42 -0.78 -3.95
C ILE A 169 -6.23 0.22 -2.81
N GLY A 170 -6.99 0.01 -1.74
CA GLY A 170 -6.90 0.74 -0.49
C GLY A 170 -7.39 -0.09 0.70
N ALA A 171 -7.67 0.57 1.82
CA ALA A 171 -8.09 -0.08 3.05
C ALA A 171 -9.33 -0.97 2.85
N GLY A 172 -9.23 -2.22 3.31
CA GLY A 172 -10.29 -3.23 3.22
C GLY A 172 -10.25 -4.11 1.97
N ASP A 173 -9.41 -3.79 0.99
CA ASP A 173 -9.26 -4.62 -0.21
C ASP A 173 -8.41 -5.87 0.05
N THR A 174 -8.81 -6.97 -0.57
CA THR A 174 -8.07 -8.24 -0.56
C THR A 174 -7.30 -8.39 -1.86
N LEU A 175 -5.96 -8.48 -1.78
CA LEU A 175 -5.11 -8.75 -2.94
C LEU A 175 -5.16 -10.25 -3.29
N VAL A 176 -4.99 -11.08 -2.27
CA VAL A 176 -4.97 -12.54 -2.40
C VAL A 176 -5.65 -13.16 -1.18
N GLU A 177 -6.53 -14.12 -1.39
CA GLU A 177 -7.08 -14.95 -0.33
C GLU A 177 -7.18 -16.38 -0.83
N THR A 178 -6.55 -17.28 -0.09
CA THR A 178 -6.49 -18.71 -0.37
C THR A 178 -6.77 -19.47 0.92
N GLU A 179 -6.82 -20.79 0.84
CA GLU A 179 -6.91 -21.65 2.04
C GLU A 179 -5.64 -21.58 2.92
N GLN A 180 -4.49 -21.16 2.37
CA GLN A 180 -3.19 -21.19 3.08
C GLN A 180 -2.74 -19.82 3.60
N TYR A 181 -3.05 -18.75 2.86
CA TYR A 181 -2.63 -17.39 3.18
C TYR A 181 -3.58 -16.34 2.64
N ALA A 182 -3.56 -15.16 3.26
CA ALA A 182 -4.28 -13.98 2.82
C ALA A 182 -3.36 -12.75 2.83
N ILE A 183 -3.55 -11.85 1.87
CA ILE A 183 -2.89 -10.56 1.76
C ILE A 183 -3.96 -9.49 1.58
N LYS A 184 -4.06 -8.57 2.54
CA LYS A 184 -5.04 -7.48 2.55
C LYS A 184 -4.34 -6.12 2.63
N ALA A 185 -4.95 -5.11 2.06
CA ALA A 185 -4.55 -3.72 2.25
C ALA A 185 -5.32 -3.13 3.45
N LEU A 186 -4.58 -2.57 4.40
CA LEU A 186 -5.12 -1.90 5.58
C LEU A 186 -5.15 -0.37 5.43
N ALA A 187 -4.37 0.14 4.49
CA ALA A 187 -4.27 1.54 4.14
C ALA A 187 -3.91 1.62 2.63
N PRO A 188 -4.08 2.78 1.98
CA PRO A 188 -4.66 4.01 2.55
C PRO A 188 -6.19 3.98 2.62
N TYR A 189 -6.76 4.72 3.56
CA TYR A 189 -8.19 5.06 3.56
C TYR A 189 -8.50 6.26 2.67
N ASP A 190 -7.52 7.14 2.41
CA ASP A 190 -7.62 8.25 1.48
C ASP A 190 -6.39 8.29 0.56
N ALA A 191 -6.59 8.03 -0.72
CA ALA A 191 -5.54 8.11 -1.74
C ALA A 191 -5.31 9.54 -2.27
N ASN A 192 -6.04 10.55 -1.77
CA ASN A 192 -5.87 11.96 -2.13
C ASN A 192 -5.16 12.77 -1.04
N ASP A 193 -4.55 12.12 -0.04
CA ASP A 193 -3.78 12.80 1.00
C ASP A 193 -2.68 13.68 0.38
N PHE A 194 -2.54 14.91 0.88
CA PHE A 194 -1.49 15.83 0.45
C PHE A 194 -0.10 15.32 0.81
N ASN A 195 0.01 14.57 1.90
CA ASN A 195 1.20 13.83 2.25
C ASN A 195 1.16 12.45 1.58
N LEU A 196 1.91 12.32 0.48
CA LEU A 196 1.91 11.11 -0.33
C LEU A 196 2.44 9.88 0.43
N ASN A 197 3.21 10.05 1.51
CA ASN A 197 3.57 8.98 2.42
C ASN A 197 2.34 8.29 3.02
N ASN A 198 1.31 9.06 3.40
CA ASN A 198 0.07 8.54 3.97
C ASN A 198 -0.83 7.84 2.94
N THR A 199 -0.52 7.98 1.65
CA THR A 199 -1.13 7.18 0.59
C THR A 199 -0.51 5.79 0.42
N SER A 200 0.46 5.42 1.27
CA SER A 200 1.10 4.11 1.25
C SER A 200 0.10 2.97 1.39
N ILE A 201 0.19 1.99 0.49
CA ILE A 201 -0.44 0.69 0.69
C ILE A 201 0.24 0.00 1.87
N VAL A 202 -0.49 -0.15 2.97
CA VAL A 202 -0.06 -0.96 4.11
C VAL A 202 -0.60 -2.37 3.92
N LEU A 203 0.29 -3.34 3.69
CA LEU A 203 -0.12 -4.74 3.50
C LEU A 203 -0.09 -5.51 4.82
N HIS A 204 -1.09 -6.36 4.99
CA HIS A 204 -1.14 -7.38 6.01
C HIS A 204 -1.15 -8.77 5.37
N LEU A 205 -0.09 -9.53 5.57
CA LEU A 205 0.06 -10.89 5.07
C LEU A 205 -0.07 -11.87 6.23
N VAL A 206 -0.99 -12.82 6.10
CA VAL A 206 -1.25 -13.86 7.10
C VAL A 206 -0.93 -15.22 6.49
N PHE A 207 -0.14 -16.02 7.19
CA PHE A 207 0.17 -17.40 6.85
C PHE A 207 0.24 -18.26 8.13
N GLY A 208 -0.81 -19.07 8.34
CA GLY A 208 -1.00 -19.82 9.58
C GLY A 208 -1.09 -18.88 10.78
N GLN A 209 -0.25 -19.12 11.79
CA GLN A 209 -0.16 -18.27 12.99
C GLN A 209 0.79 -17.08 12.82
N ASN A 210 1.43 -16.93 11.65
CA ASN A 210 2.35 -15.82 11.39
C ASN A 210 1.65 -14.72 10.60
N ALA A 211 1.88 -13.50 11.00
CA ALA A 211 1.40 -12.30 10.34
C ALA A 211 2.53 -11.30 10.13
N PHE A 212 2.50 -10.62 8.99
CA PHE A 212 3.49 -9.64 8.57
C PHE A 212 2.77 -8.35 8.21
N MET A 213 3.32 -7.21 8.63
CA MET A 213 2.84 -5.89 8.22
C MET A 213 3.94 -5.16 7.45
N LEU A 214 3.62 -4.67 6.24
CA LEU A 214 4.55 -3.99 5.34
C LEU A 214 4.00 -2.60 5.07
N MET A 215 4.58 -1.58 5.71
CA MET A 215 3.93 -0.27 5.85
C MET A 215 4.26 0.75 4.76
N GLY A 216 5.22 0.47 3.89
CA GLY A 216 5.82 1.50 3.02
C GLY A 216 6.27 2.68 3.87
N ASP A 217 5.77 3.88 3.51
CA ASP A 217 6.06 5.12 4.22
C ASP A 217 4.88 5.69 5.00
N ALA A 218 3.88 4.86 5.36
CA ALA A 218 2.76 5.32 6.18
C ALA A 218 3.23 6.03 7.47
N GLU A 219 2.71 7.24 7.71
CA GLU A 219 3.00 8.05 8.89
C GLU A 219 1.80 8.05 9.85
N ALA A 220 1.95 8.73 10.98
CA ALA A 220 1.02 8.71 12.11
C ALA A 220 -0.46 8.89 11.71
N GLU A 221 -0.79 9.79 10.76
CA GLU A 221 -2.19 9.98 10.34
C GLU A 221 -2.75 8.74 9.63
N SER A 222 -1.96 8.07 8.79
CA SER A 222 -2.35 6.83 8.13
C SER A 222 -2.42 5.67 9.14
N GLU A 223 -1.45 5.58 10.06
CA GLU A 223 -1.43 4.58 11.14
C GLU A 223 -2.69 4.66 12.02
N ASP A 224 -3.12 5.88 12.36
CA ASP A 224 -4.27 6.12 13.22
C ASP A 224 -5.61 5.69 12.60
N LEU A 225 -5.65 5.64 11.26
CA LEU A 225 -6.80 5.19 10.47
C LEU A 225 -6.87 3.67 10.35
N ILE A 226 -5.81 2.91 10.65
CA ILE A 226 -5.89 1.45 10.70
C ILE A 226 -6.78 1.07 11.88
N LEU A 227 -8.05 0.78 11.63
CA LEU A 227 -9.09 0.58 12.65
C LEU A 227 -9.16 -0.87 13.14
N GLU A 228 -8.70 -1.81 12.32
CA GLU A 228 -8.80 -3.25 12.51
C GLU A 228 -7.88 -3.71 13.64
N ASN A 229 -8.36 -4.56 14.55
CA ASN A 229 -7.52 -5.12 15.59
C ASN A 229 -6.63 -6.22 14.99
N ILE A 230 -5.43 -5.81 14.56
CA ILE A 230 -4.53 -6.65 13.78
C ILE A 230 -3.22 -6.83 14.52
N GLN A 231 -2.81 -8.09 14.66
CA GLN A 231 -1.49 -8.47 15.12
C GLN A 231 -0.57 -8.75 13.94
N ALA A 232 0.72 -8.46 14.10
CA ALA A 232 1.77 -8.91 13.19
C ALA A 232 3.00 -9.33 13.99
N ASN A 233 3.60 -10.47 13.66
CA ASN A 233 4.84 -10.93 14.27
C ASN A 233 6.04 -10.12 13.77
N VAL A 234 6.01 -9.74 12.49
CA VAL A 234 7.06 -8.97 11.83
C VAL A 234 6.46 -7.72 11.20
N VAL A 235 7.08 -6.56 11.44
CA VAL A 235 6.70 -5.31 10.79
C VAL A 235 7.88 -4.74 10.01
N LYS A 236 7.68 -4.38 8.74
CA LYS A 236 8.52 -3.37 8.10
C LYS A 236 7.95 -2.03 8.53
N VAL A 237 8.70 -1.31 9.37
CA VAL A 237 8.29 -0.02 9.94
C VAL A 237 8.02 1.03 8.85
N GLY A 238 7.05 1.90 9.13
CA GLY A 238 6.75 3.03 8.26
C GLY A 238 7.96 3.95 8.08
N HIS A 239 8.14 4.44 6.87
CA HIS A 239 8.96 5.60 6.53
C HIS A 239 10.40 5.49 7.04
N HIS A 240 11.01 4.34 6.77
CA HIS A 240 12.41 4.04 7.06
C HIS A 240 12.81 4.21 8.55
N GLY A 241 11.83 4.23 9.47
CA GLY A 241 12.06 4.53 10.89
C GLY A 241 12.19 6.03 11.18
N SER A 242 11.39 6.86 10.48
CA SER A 242 11.24 8.29 10.74
C SER A 242 10.57 8.59 12.10
N LEU A 243 10.73 9.83 12.59
CA LEU A 243 9.97 10.36 13.75
C LEU A 243 8.47 10.50 13.47
N THR A 244 8.06 10.47 12.19
CA THR A 244 6.68 10.67 11.76
C THR A 244 5.85 9.39 11.76
N SER A 245 6.47 8.22 11.95
CA SER A 245 5.82 6.92 11.95
C SER A 245 6.08 6.18 13.27
N SER A 246 5.57 4.95 13.36
CA SER A 246 5.70 4.05 14.51
C SER A 246 5.11 4.63 15.79
N THR A 247 3.88 5.16 15.72
CA THR A 247 3.17 5.70 16.88
C THR A 247 3.03 4.66 18.01
N ASP A 248 3.09 5.12 19.27
CA ASP A 248 2.89 4.24 20.44
C ASP A 248 1.57 3.46 20.35
N ARG A 249 0.53 4.09 19.79
CA ARG A 249 -0.78 3.46 19.57
C ARG A 249 -0.68 2.29 18.59
N LEU A 250 -0.02 2.47 17.45
CA LEU A 250 0.17 1.41 16.48
C LEU A 250 1.06 0.30 17.04
N VAL A 251 2.21 0.65 17.64
CA VAL A 251 3.16 -0.33 18.18
C VAL A 251 2.50 -1.18 19.27
N SER A 252 1.73 -0.55 20.18
CA SER A 252 0.99 -1.27 21.23
C SER A 252 -0.10 -2.18 20.66
N LYS A 253 -0.70 -1.79 19.53
CA LYS A 253 -1.78 -2.52 18.87
C LYS A 253 -1.25 -3.74 18.09
N ILE A 254 -0.18 -3.57 17.31
CA ILE A 254 0.44 -4.64 16.51
C ILE A 254 1.19 -5.63 17.41
N ASN A 255 1.88 -5.11 18.44
CA ASN A 255 2.76 -5.85 19.35
C ASN A 255 3.75 -6.79 18.61
N PRO A 256 4.62 -6.26 17.74
CA PRO A 256 5.50 -7.06 16.90
C PRO A 256 6.63 -7.73 17.70
N GLN A 257 7.04 -8.92 17.25
CA GLN A 257 8.24 -9.60 17.76
C GLN A 257 9.51 -9.10 17.07
N TYR A 258 9.39 -8.71 15.80
CA TYR A 258 10.50 -8.24 14.99
C TYR A 258 10.10 -6.98 14.21
N ALA A 259 11.00 -6.01 14.15
CA ALA A 259 10.89 -4.83 13.32
C ALA A 259 12.03 -4.83 12.28
N ILE A 260 11.69 -4.53 11.03
CA ILE A 260 12.61 -4.40 9.92
C ILE A 260 12.62 -2.94 9.50
N ILE A 261 13.82 -2.37 9.45
CA ILE A 261 14.07 -0.99 9.03
C ILE A 261 14.89 -1.03 7.75
N SER A 262 14.30 -0.57 6.66
CA SER A 262 14.98 -0.39 5.38
C SER A 262 15.50 1.04 5.32
N CYS A 263 16.80 1.23 5.49
CA CYS A 263 17.39 2.56 5.39
C CYS A 263 18.88 2.45 5.06
N GLY A 264 19.37 3.35 4.22
CA GLY A 264 20.78 3.34 3.85
C GLY A 264 21.64 3.79 5.02
N ALA A 265 22.80 3.16 5.22
CA ALA A 265 23.76 3.64 6.19
C ALA A 265 24.17 5.08 5.86
N LYS A 266 24.06 6.00 6.84
CA LYS A 266 24.35 7.43 6.67
C LYS A 266 23.50 8.11 5.58
N ASN A 267 22.24 7.70 5.42
CA ASN A 267 21.32 8.38 4.51
C ASN A 267 21.15 9.85 4.92
N PRO A 268 20.88 10.75 3.96
CA PRO A 268 20.82 12.20 4.21
C PRO A 268 19.62 12.63 5.04
N TYR A 269 18.63 11.75 5.26
CA TYR A 269 17.41 12.03 5.99
C TYR A 269 17.55 11.84 7.51
N GLY A 270 18.65 11.22 7.94
CA GLY A 270 18.90 10.93 9.37
C GLY A 270 18.07 9.76 9.88
N HIS A 271 17.63 8.86 9.00
CA HIS A 271 16.92 7.64 9.35
C HIS A 271 17.88 6.47 9.62
N PRO A 272 17.50 5.47 10.41
CA PRO A 272 16.42 5.58 11.38
C PRO A 272 16.84 6.58 12.47
N ILE A 273 15.86 7.17 13.15
CA ILE A 273 16.20 7.97 14.34
C ILE A 273 16.74 7.05 15.46
N SER A 274 17.45 7.63 16.42
CA SER A 274 18.13 6.87 17.50
C SER A 274 17.21 6.10 18.46
N TRP A 275 15.89 6.22 18.33
CA TRP A 275 14.91 5.62 19.25
C TRP A 275 14.07 4.49 18.62
N VAL A 276 14.27 4.19 17.32
CA VAL A 276 13.64 3.04 16.65
C VAL A 276 14.38 1.75 16.96
#